data_AF-A0A377W502-F1
#
_entry.id   AF-A0A377W502-F1
#
_cell.length_a   1.000
_cell.length_b   1.000
_cell.length_c   1.000
_cell.angle_alpha   90.00
_cell.angle_beta   90.00
_cell.angle_gamma   90.00
#
_symmetry.space_group_name_H-M   'P 1'
#
loop_
_entity.id
_entity.type
_entity.pdbx_description
1 polymer ?
#
loop_
_entity_poly.entity_id
_entity_poly.type
_entity_poly.pdbx_seq_one_letter_code
_entity_poly.pdbx_strand_id
1 'polypeptide(L)'
;MNQKYMIYMYLLKARTFIALLLVIAFFSVMVPNFLTASNLLIMTQHVAITGLLAIGMTLVILTGGIDLSVGAVAGICGMVAGALLTNGLPLWNGDILFFNVPEVILCVAIFGVLVGLVNGAVITRFGVAPFICTLGMMYVARGSALLFNDGSTYPKSQRHGSAGQHRFRHPRLRHPARRLSADLADDRLPRAGLLADH
;
A
#
# COMPACT_ATOMS: atom_id res chain seq x y z
N MET A 1 -8.89 23.59 -53.11
CA MET A 1 -9.05 22.27 -52.46
C MET A 1 -10.51 22.11 -52.05
N ASN A 2 -11.11 20.94 -52.32
CA ASN A 2 -12.53 20.70 -52.04
C ASN A 2 -12.80 20.75 -50.52
N GLN A 3 -13.82 21.48 -50.09
CA GLN A 3 -14.13 21.72 -48.67
C GLN A 3 -14.33 20.42 -47.88
N LYS A 4 -14.89 19.38 -48.53
CA LYS A 4 -15.05 18.03 -47.95
C LYS A 4 -13.73 17.36 -47.58
N TYR A 5 -12.69 17.49 -48.42
CA TYR A 5 -11.36 16.92 -48.14
C TYR A 5 -10.64 17.68 -47.02
N MET A 6 -10.91 18.99 -46.88
CA MET A 6 -10.35 19.77 -45.78
C MET A 6 -10.95 19.35 -44.44
N ILE A 7 -12.27 19.16 -44.38
CA ILE A 7 -12.95 18.63 -43.18
C ILE A 7 -12.42 17.24 -42.81
N TYR A 8 -12.29 16.33 -43.80
CA TYR A 8 -11.73 14.99 -43.57
C TYR A 8 -10.31 15.04 -43.01
N MET A 9 -9.46 15.94 -43.54
CA MET A 9 -8.10 16.14 -43.06
C MET A 9 -8.07 16.63 -41.60
N TYR A 10 -8.97 17.54 -41.21
CA TYR A 10 -9.08 18.00 -39.83
C TYR A 10 -9.56 16.90 -38.87
N LEU A 11 -10.54 16.09 -39.27
CA LEU A 11 -11.01 14.93 -38.50
C LEU A 11 -9.89 13.89 -38.30
N LEU A 12 -9.10 13.59 -39.34
CA LEU A 12 -7.98 12.65 -39.23
C LEU A 12 -6.86 13.16 -38.33
N LYS A 13 -6.58 14.47 -38.34
CA LYS A 13 -5.61 15.08 -37.41
C LYS A 13 -6.11 15.08 -35.96
N ALA A 14 -7.41 15.29 -35.74
CA ALA A 14 -8.02 15.33 -34.42
C ALA A 14 -8.43 13.95 -33.86
N ARG A 15 -8.10 12.84 -34.55
CA ARG A 15 -8.54 11.48 -34.20
C ARG A 15 -8.39 11.12 -32.72
N THR A 16 -7.26 11.50 -32.09
CA THR A 16 -6.98 11.17 -30.70
C THR A 16 -7.85 11.97 -29.73
N PHE A 17 -8.09 13.25 -30.04
CA PHE A 17 -8.99 14.11 -29.26
C PHE A 17 -10.45 13.71 -29.43
N ILE A 18 -10.85 13.32 -30.65
CA ILE A 18 -12.19 12.79 -30.92
C ILE A 18 -12.41 11.47 -30.16
N ALA A 19 -11.43 10.56 -30.20
CA ALA A 19 -11.49 9.31 -29.44
C ALA A 19 -11.58 9.57 -27.92
N LEU A 20 -10.80 10.53 -27.39
CA LEU A 20 -10.86 10.93 -25.99
C LEU A 20 -12.25 11.48 -25.61
N LEU A 21 -12.81 12.38 -26.42
CA LEU A 21 -14.14 12.95 -26.18
C LEU A 21 -15.23 11.89 -26.21
N LEU A 22 -15.17 10.95 -27.15
CA LEU A 22 -16.13 9.83 -27.22
C LEU A 22 -16.06 8.94 -25.98
N VAL A 23 -14.86 8.61 -25.51
CA VAL A 23 -14.66 7.80 -24.30
C VAL A 23 -15.18 8.55 -23.05
N ILE A 24 -14.89 9.85 -22.92
CA ILE A 24 -15.39 10.67 -21.82
C ILE A 24 -16.93 10.71 -21.84
N ALA A 25 -17.54 10.94 -23.00
CA ALA A 25 -19.00 10.98 -23.14
C ALA A 25 -19.63 9.63 -22.77
N PHE A 26 -19.05 8.53 -23.24
CA PHE A 26 -19.51 7.18 -22.91
C PHE A 26 -19.48 6.91 -21.40
N PHE A 27 -18.35 7.16 -20.74
CA PHE A 27 -18.23 6.94 -19.29
C PHE A 27 -19.04 7.92 -18.46
N SER A 28 -19.25 9.16 -18.95
CA SER A 28 -20.12 10.13 -18.29
C SER A 28 -21.57 9.66 -18.19
N VAL A 29 -22.05 8.84 -19.13
CA VAL A 29 -23.41 8.30 -19.12
C VAL A 29 -23.46 6.95 -18.39
N MET A 30 -22.45 6.09 -18.60
CA MET A 30 -22.44 4.73 -18.06
C MET A 30 -22.08 4.65 -16.58
N VAL A 31 -21.26 5.57 -16.08
CA VAL A 31 -20.76 5.53 -14.70
C VAL A 31 -21.32 6.71 -13.91
N PRO A 32 -22.18 6.47 -12.91
CA PRO A 32 -22.66 7.53 -12.04
C PRO A 32 -21.47 8.17 -11.32
N ASN A 33 -21.49 9.49 -11.19
CA ASN A 33 -20.43 10.30 -10.58
C ASN A 33 -19.09 10.37 -11.36
N PHE A 34 -19.02 9.87 -12.61
CA PHE A 34 -17.78 9.89 -13.39
C PHE A 34 -17.18 11.29 -13.51
N LEU A 35 -18.00 12.30 -13.83
CA LEU A 35 -17.56 13.69 -13.99
C LEU A 35 -17.56 14.52 -12.68
N THR A 36 -17.66 13.88 -11.52
CA THR A 36 -17.54 14.61 -10.25
C THR A 36 -16.12 15.11 -10.04
N ALA A 37 -15.97 16.30 -9.43
CA ALA A 37 -14.67 16.88 -9.14
C ALA A 37 -13.76 15.93 -8.34
N SER A 38 -14.32 15.21 -7.37
CA SER A 38 -13.59 14.21 -6.57
C SER A 38 -13.05 13.07 -7.42
N ASN A 39 -13.85 12.51 -8.34
CA ASN A 39 -13.41 11.44 -9.22
C ASN A 39 -12.35 11.94 -10.21
N LEU A 40 -12.55 13.12 -10.80
CA LEU A 40 -11.57 13.75 -11.69
C LEU A 40 -10.23 13.99 -10.97
N LEU A 41 -10.26 14.51 -9.74
CA LEU A 41 -9.05 14.73 -8.95
C LEU A 41 -8.28 13.43 -8.70
N ILE A 42 -8.96 12.36 -8.30
CA ILE A 42 -8.33 11.06 -8.05
C ILE A 42 -7.70 10.50 -9.34
N MET A 43 -8.43 10.57 -10.45
CA MET A 43 -7.93 10.09 -11.75
C MET A 43 -6.74 10.91 -12.24
N THR A 44 -6.81 12.25 -12.15
CA THR A 44 -5.71 13.13 -12.51
C THR A 44 -4.49 12.92 -11.61
N GLN A 45 -4.68 12.71 -10.30
CA GLN A 45 -3.57 12.37 -9.39
C GLN A 45 -2.89 11.06 -9.78
N HIS A 46 -3.65 10.02 -10.14
CA HIS A 46 -3.08 8.74 -10.56
C HIS A 46 -2.23 8.88 -11.84
N VAL A 47 -2.74 9.63 -12.82
CA VAL A 47 -2.01 9.93 -14.06
C VAL A 47 -0.79 10.80 -13.78
N ALA A 48 -0.90 11.81 -12.91
CA ALA A 48 0.20 12.70 -12.55
C ALA A 48 1.34 11.95 -11.86
N ILE A 49 1.03 11.06 -10.91
CA ILE A 49 2.03 10.21 -10.23
C ILE A 49 2.75 9.34 -11.25
N THR A 50 2.00 8.62 -12.09
CA THR A 50 2.59 7.73 -13.10
C THR A 50 3.40 8.50 -14.15
N GLY A 51 2.92 9.67 -14.56
CA GLY A 51 3.62 10.56 -15.50
C GLY A 51 4.94 11.09 -14.94
N LEU A 52 4.96 11.51 -13.66
CA LEU A 52 6.19 11.98 -13.01
C LEU A 52 7.22 10.85 -12.89
N LEU A 53 6.79 9.65 -12.51
CA LEU A 53 7.66 8.47 -12.49
C LEU A 53 8.18 8.15 -13.90
N ALA A 54 7.33 8.20 -14.92
CA ALA A 54 7.73 7.97 -16.30
C ALA A 54 8.80 8.97 -16.77
N ILE A 55 8.68 10.25 -16.41
CA ILE A 55 9.71 11.27 -16.70
C ILE A 55 11.05 10.89 -16.03
N GLY A 56 11.04 10.51 -14.76
CA GLY A 56 12.25 10.02 -14.08
C GLY A 56 12.88 8.80 -14.78
N MET A 57 12.03 7.86 -15.21
CA MET A 57 12.44 6.67 -15.95
C MET A 57 13.05 6.99 -17.33
N THR A 58 12.66 8.09 -17.98
CA THR A 58 13.30 8.48 -19.24
C THR A 58 14.79 8.75 -19.06
N LEU A 59 15.20 9.37 -17.95
CA LEU A 59 16.62 9.63 -17.65
C LEU A 59 17.39 8.31 -17.47
N VAL A 60 16.80 7.32 -16.82
CA VAL A 60 17.40 5.99 -16.65
C VAL A 60 17.61 5.31 -18.01
N ILE A 61 16.61 5.35 -18.89
CA ILE A 61 16.68 4.75 -20.23
C ILE A 61 17.74 5.45 -21.08
N LEU A 62 17.86 6.78 -20.99
CA LEU A 62 18.89 7.54 -21.72
C LEU A 62 20.31 7.13 -21.30
N THR A 63 20.50 6.69 -20.06
CA THR A 63 21.78 6.14 -19.58
C THR A 63 22.00 4.66 -19.94
N GLY A 64 21.11 4.04 -20.71
CA GLY A 64 21.20 2.64 -21.14
C GLY A 64 20.74 1.61 -20.10
N GLY A 65 20.05 2.07 -19.04
CA GLY A 65 19.54 1.21 -17.96
C GLY A 65 18.04 0.89 -18.07
N ILE A 66 17.60 -0.04 -17.23
CA ILE A 66 16.18 -0.33 -16.97
C ILE A 66 16.00 -0.30 -15.46
N ASP A 67 15.03 0.47 -14.97
CA ASP A 67 14.66 0.52 -13.55
C ASP A 67 13.25 -0.02 -13.32
N LEU A 68 13.19 -1.22 -12.75
CA LEU A 68 11.95 -1.88 -12.33
C LEU A 68 11.54 -1.51 -10.90
N SER A 69 12.45 -0.95 -10.11
CA SER A 69 12.25 -0.68 -8.69
C SER A 69 11.39 0.55 -8.42
N VAL A 70 11.34 1.50 -9.36
CA VAL A 70 10.69 2.82 -9.18
C VAL A 70 9.29 2.76 -8.56
N GLY A 71 8.45 1.81 -8.99
CA GLY A 71 7.10 1.65 -8.45
C GLY A 71 7.08 1.09 -7.02
N ALA A 72 7.98 0.16 -6.71
CA ALA A 72 8.11 -0.39 -5.35
C ALA A 72 8.71 0.64 -4.39
N VAL A 73 9.70 1.41 -4.84
CA VAL A 73 10.31 2.51 -4.08
C VAL A 73 9.29 3.61 -3.81
N ALA A 74 8.52 4.04 -4.82
CA ALA A 74 7.44 5.00 -4.63
C ALA A 74 6.37 4.49 -3.64
N GLY A 75 6.05 3.19 -3.68
CA GLY A 75 5.13 2.56 -2.75
C GLY A 75 5.62 2.62 -1.30
N ILE A 76 6.86 2.21 -1.03
CA ILE A 76 7.42 2.27 0.34
C ILE A 76 7.62 3.71 0.82
N CYS A 77 7.99 4.64 -0.06
CA CYS A 77 8.01 6.07 0.23
C CYS A 77 6.63 6.56 0.72
N GLY A 78 5.55 6.15 0.06
CA GLY A 78 4.18 6.48 0.48
C GLY A 78 3.81 5.89 1.83
N MET A 79 4.23 4.66 2.14
CA MET A 79 4.02 4.05 3.46
C MET A 79 4.81 4.76 4.56
N VAL A 80 6.08 5.10 4.32
CA VAL A 80 6.90 5.87 5.26
C VAL A 80 6.28 7.25 5.50
N ALA A 81 5.83 7.93 4.44
CA ALA A 81 5.14 9.21 4.57
C ALA A 81 3.87 9.10 5.44
N GLY A 82 3.04 8.09 5.17
CA GLY A 82 1.82 7.84 5.96
C GLY A 82 2.11 7.50 7.42
N ALA A 83 3.18 6.74 7.68
CA ALA A 83 3.60 6.38 9.02
C ALA A 83 4.11 7.59 9.81
N LEU A 84 4.94 8.44 9.20
CA LEU A 84 5.44 9.67 9.81
C LEU A 84 4.29 10.64 10.13
N LEU A 85 3.31 10.76 9.23
CA LEU A 85 2.13 11.62 9.45
C LEU A 85 1.16 11.07 10.50
N THR A 86 1.04 9.74 10.63
CA THR A 86 0.05 9.11 11.51
C THR A 86 0.58 8.82 12.91
N ASN A 87 1.80 8.30 13.02
CA ASN A 87 2.37 7.79 14.26
C ASN A 87 3.53 8.67 14.77
N GLY A 88 4.04 9.61 13.96
CA GLY A 88 5.27 10.32 14.27
C GLY A 88 6.49 9.41 14.28
N LEU A 89 7.65 9.94 14.68
CA LEU A 89 8.89 9.17 14.84
C LEU A 89 9.19 9.00 16.34
N PRO A 90 9.22 7.77 16.85
CA PRO A 90 9.62 7.52 18.23
C PRO A 90 11.13 7.75 18.38
N LEU A 91 11.50 8.68 19.24
CA LEU A 91 12.90 8.94 19.60
C LEU A 91 13.34 8.00 20.73
N TRP A 92 14.65 7.73 20.84
CA TRP A 92 15.20 6.83 21.86
C TRP A 92 14.94 7.28 23.31
N ASN A 93 14.68 8.56 23.49
CA ASN A 93 14.30 9.22 24.74
C ASN A 93 12.83 9.01 25.12
N GLY A 94 12.04 8.30 24.29
CA GLY A 94 10.61 8.03 24.54
C GLY A 94 9.65 9.11 24.01
N ASP A 95 10.19 10.25 23.57
CA ASP A 95 9.41 11.32 22.95
C ASP A 95 9.03 10.96 21.50
N ILE A 96 7.85 11.39 21.08
CA ILE A 96 7.35 11.18 19.71
C ILE A 96 7.46 12.50 18.95
N LEU A 97 8.29 12.54 17.91
CA LEU A 97 8.42 13.71 17.06
C LEU A 97 7.37 13.65 15.93
N PHE A 98 6.47 14.62 15.92
CA PHE A 98 5.53 14.81 14.81
C PHE A 98 6.15 15.76 13.79
N PHE A 99 6.13 15.37 12.52
CA PHE A 99 6.65 16.16 11.42
C PHE A 99 5.53 16.94 10.73
N ASN A 100 5.85 18.16 10.31
CA ASN A 100 4.97 18.91 9.41
C ASN A 100 5.01 18.31 7.99
N VAL A 101 3.97 18.59 7.19
CA VAL A 101 3.88 18.08 5.80
C VAL A 101 5.14 18.39 4.96
N PRO A 102 5.74 19.60 4.99
CA PRO A 102 6.96 19.88 4.23
C PRO A 102 8.18 19.05 4.67
N GLU A 103 8.29 18.77 5.97
CA GLU A 103 9.39 17.97 6.53
C GLU A 103 9.27 16.50 6.09
N VAL A 104 8.06 15.95 6.10
CA VAL A 104 7.80 14.58 5.60
C VAL A 104 8.18 14.46 4.13
N ILE A 105 7.81 15.45 3.31
CA ILE A 105 8.20 15.47 1.89
C ILE A 105 9.73 15.43 1.75
N LEU A 106 10.45 16.23 2.53
CA LEU A 106 11.91 16.26 2.49
C LEU A 106 12.52 14.92 2.94
N CYS A 107 12.06 14.35 4.06
CA CYS A 107 12.54 13.06 4.56
C CYS A 107 12.35 11.94 3.54
N VAL A 108 11.19 11.87 2.89
CA VAL A 108 10.86 10.83 1.91
C VAL A 108 11.59 11.06 0.59
N ALA A 109 11.80 12.31 0.19
CA ALA A 109 12.63 12.64 -0.97
C ALA A 109 14.08 12.19 -0.76
N ILE A 110 14.66 12.49 0.41
CA ILE A 110 16.01 12.03 0.78
C ILE A 110 16.08 10.50 0.77
N PHE A 111 15.08 9.83 1.34
CA PHE A 111 15.02 8.36 1.32
C PHE A 111 15.02 7.80 -0.12
N GLY A 112 14.22 8.37 -1.02
CA GLY A 112 14.21 7.99 -2.43
C GLY A 112 15.56 8.21 -3.13
N VAL A 113 16.24 9.33 -2.85
CA VAL A 113 17.59 9.63 -3.35
C VAL A 113 18.60 8.60 -2.85
N LEU A 114 18.56 8.23 -1.57
CA LEU A 114 19.46 7.22 -1.01
C LEU A 114 19.28 5.86 -1.69
N VAL A 115 18.04 5.43 -1.92
CA VAL A 115 17.77 4.18 -2.65
C VAL A 115 18.27 4.26 -4.09
N GLY A 116 18.05 5.39 -4.77
CA GLY A 116 18.59 5.63 -6.12
C GLY A 116 20.12 5.60 -6.16
N LEU A 117 20.78 6.20 -5.16
CA LEU A 117 22.23 6.18 -5.01
C LEU A 117 22.77 4.77 -4.77
N VAL A 118 22.08 3.96 -3.96
CA VAL A 118 22.46 2.55 -3.77
C VAL A 118 22.39 1.79 -5.10
N ASN A 119 21.29 1.91 -5.85
CA ASN A 119 21.17 1.29 -7.17
C ASN A 119 22.26 1.77 -8.13
N GLY A 120 22.49 3.08 -8.21
CA GLY A 120 23.52 3.68 -9.06
C GLY A 120 24.94 3.25 -8.69
N ALA A 121 25.26 3.21 -7.39
CA ALA A 121 26.55 2.76 -6.88
C ALA A 121 26.79 1.27 -7.17
N VAL A 122 25.77 0.43 -6.99
CA VAL A 122 25.87 -1.00 -7.29
C VAL A 122 26.16 -1.24 -8.77
N ILE A 123 25.43 -0.54 -9.65
CA ILE A 123 25.61 -0.66 -11.10
C ILE A 123 27.00 -0.17 -11.54
N THR A 124 27.40 1.02 -11.09
CA THR A 124 28.64 1.67 -11.54
C THR A 124 29.90 1.06 -10.93
N ARG A 125 29.86 0.62 -9.66
CA ARG A 125 31.04 0.13 -8.95
C ARG A 125 31.26 -1.38 -9.13
N PHE A 126 30.19 -2.16 -9.19
CA PHE A 126 30.28 -3.63 -9.27
C PHE A 126 29.97 -4.18 -10.66
N GLY A 127 29.60 -3.34 -11.63
CA GLY A 127 29.35 -3.76 -13.02
C GLY A 127 28.14 -4.69 -13.18
N VAL A 128 27.21 -4.65 -12.22
CA VAL A 128 25.99 -5.47 -12.27
C VAL A 128 25.03 -4.90 -13.32
N ALA A 129 24.38 -5.77 -14.09
CA ALA A 129 23.38 -5.36 -15.06
C ALA A 129 22.24 -4.55 -14.37
N PRO A 130 21.84 -3.37 -14.88
CA PRO A 130 20.84 -2.50 -14.25
C PRO A 130 19.51 -3.18 -13.95
N PHE A 131 19.07 -4.06 -14.85
CA PHE A 131 17.84 -4.84 -14.68
C PHE A 131 17.88 -5.74 -13.44
N ILE A 132 19.00 -6.42 -13.19
CA ILE A 132 19.15 -7.34 -12.04
C ILE A 132 19.21 -6.54 -10.74
N CYS A 133 19.97 -5.43 -10.73
CA CYS A 133 20.07 -4.55 -9.57
C CYS A 133 18.69 -4.00 -9.17
N THR A 134 17.94 -3.48 -10.14
CA THR A 134 16.64 -2.85 -9.87
C THR A 134 15.53 -3.87 -9.58
N LEU A 135 15.57 -5.07 -10.16
CA LEU A 135 14.75 -6.19 -9.71
C LEU A 135 15.03 -6.57 -8.25
N GLY A 136 16.30 -6.68 -7.88
CA GLY A 136 16.70 -6.95 -6.48
C GLY A 136 16.15 -5.88 -5.54
N MET A 137 16.36 -4.60 -5.87
CA MET A 137 15.85 -3.49 -5.07
C MET A 137 14.32 -3.47 -4.99
N MET A 138 13.62 -3.84 -6.07
CA MET A 138 12.16 -3.99 -6.08
C MET A 138 11.69 -5.03 -5.05
N TYR A 139 12.36 -6.18 -4.95
CA TYR A 139 12.03 -7.20 -3.94
C TYR A 139 12.39 -6.74 -2.52
N VAL A 140 13.51 -6.04 -2.34
CA VAL A 140 13.87 -5.46 -1.03
C VAL A 140 12.84 -4.43 -0.59
N ALA A 141 12.42 -3.51 -1.47
CA ALA A 141 11.41 -2.51 -1.20
C ALA A 141 10.04 -3.15 -0.90
N ARG A 142 9.66 -4.20 -1.63
CA ARG A 142 8.43 -4.95 -1.35
C ARG A 142 8.50 -5.74 -0.04
N GLY A 143 9.61 -6.41 0.23
CA GLY A 143 9.81 -7.17 1.47
C GLY A 143 9.80 -6.26 2.69
N SER A 144 10.50 -5.13 2.63
CA SER A 144 10.48 -4.10 3.69
C SER A 144 9.08 -3.50 3.87
N ALA A 145 8.35 -3.23 2.78
CA ALA A 145 6.95 -2.82 2.87
C ALA A 145 6.06 -3.85 3.59
N LEU A 146 6.21 -5.14 3.27
CA LEU A 146 5.46 -6.21 3.95
C LEU A 146 5.79 -6.26 5.45
N LEU A 147 7.06 -6.18 5.81
CA LEU A 147 7.51 -6.18 7.21
C LEU A 147 7.02 -4.94 7.96
N PHE A 148 6.98 -3.79 7.30
CA PHE A 148 6.57 -2.53 7.91
C PHE A 148 5.07 -2.48 8.21
N ASN A 149 4.26 -3.24 7.48
CA ASN A 149 2.80 -3.25 7.66
C ASN A 149 2.24 -4.58 8.18
N ASP A 150 3.09 -5.54 8.56
CA ASP A 150 2.71 -6.92 8.90
C ASP A 150 1.78 -7.57 7.85
N GLY A 151 1.95 -7.21 6.57
CA GLY A 151 1.07 -7.64 5.47
C GLY A 151 -0.34 -7.04 5.50
N SER A 152 -0.65 -6.12 6.41
CA SER A 152 -1.89 -5.35 6.38
C SER A 152 -1.87 -4.32 5.25
N THR A 153 -3.02 -3.73 4.94
CA THR A 153 -3.14 -2.58 4.02
C THR A 153 -3.49 -1.37 4.88
N TYR A 154 -3.10 -0.16 4.48
CA TYR A 154 -3.61 1.07 5.09
C TYR A 154 -4.94 1.53 4.43
N PRO A 155 -6.11 0.99 4.81
CA PRO A 155 -7.36 1.72 4.72
C PRO A 155 -7.92 1.89 6.13
N LYS A 156 -7.76 3.07 6.73
CA LYS A 156 -8.57 3.46 7.89
C LYS A 156 -9.98 3.80 7.40
N SER A 157 -10.76 2.78 7.05
CA SER A 157 -12.20 2.81 7.34
C SER A 157 -12.35 2.37 8.78
N GLN A 158 -12.12 3.31 9.70
CA GLN A 158 -12.58 3.15 11.06
C GLN A 158 -14.11 3.12 11.01
N ARG A 159 -14.69 1.93 11.01
CA ARG A 159 -15.98 1.76 11.67
C ARG A 159 -15.74 2.02 13.15
N HIS A 160 -15.91 3.29 13.55
CA HIS A 160 -16.17 3.63 14.94
C HIS A 160 -17.43 2.88 15.35
N GLY A 161 -17.24 1.85 16.16
CA GLY A 161 -18.26 0.92 16.57
C GLY A 161 -17.67 -0.06 17.56
N SER A 162 -17.35 0.46 18.76
CA SER A 162 -17.21 -0.36 19.96
C SER A 162 -18.52 -1.10 20.22
N ALA A 163 -18.74 -2.25 19.58
CA ALA A 163 -19.71 -3.27 19.94
C ALA A 163 -19.48 -4.53 19.09
N GLY A 164 -18.88 -5.57 19.69
CA GLY A 164 -19.01 -6.94 19.18
C GLY A 164 -17.74 -7.74 18.91
N GLN A 165 -16.54 -7.26 19.26
CA GLN A 165 -15.30 -8.08 19.19
C GLN A 165 -15.21 -9.10 20.34
N HIS A 166 -16.26 -9.89 20.54
CA HIS A 166 -16.25 -11.03 21.46
C HIS A 166 -16.51 -12.38 20.77
N ARG A 167 -16.57 -12.45 19.43
CA ARG A 167 -17.06 -13.67 18.75
C ARG A 167 -16.11 -14.44 17.85
N PHE A 168 -14.81 -14.16 17.86
CA PHE A 168 -13.84 -15.04 17.19
C PHE A 168 -12.63 -15.35 18.07
N ARG A 169 -12.90 -15.83 19.29
CA ARG A 169 -11.96 -16.76 19.94
C ARG A 169 -12.18 -18.12 19.31
N HIS A 170 -11.19 -18.57 18.55
CA HIS A 170 -11.08 -19.97 18.14
C HIS A 170 -11.37 -20.90 19.33
N PRO A 171 -12.31 -21.85 19.22
CA PRO A 171 -12.49 -22.90 20.21
C PRO A 171 -11.17 -23.65 20.32
N ARG A 172 -10.52 -23.51 21.48
CA ARG A 172 -9.32 -24.28 21.82
C ARG A 172 -9.63 -25.74 21.58
N LEU A 173 -8.82 -26.40 20.75
CA LEU A 173 -8.61 -27.83 20.78
C LEU A 173 -8.09 -28.20 22.18
N ARG A 174 -9.01 -28.32 23.15
CA ARG A 174 -8.71 -28.92 24.45
C ARG A 174 -8.68 -30.42 24.22
N HIS A 175 -7.46 -30.95 24.15
CA HIS A 175 -7.16 -32.39 24.16
C HIS A 175 -8.07 -33.15 25.16
N PRO A 176 -8.69 -34.28 24.76
CA PRO A 176 -9.58 -35.06 25.62
C PRO A 176 -8.89 -35.70 26.84
N ALA A 177 -7.56 -35.79 26.85
CA ALA A 177 -6.81 -36.57 27.83
C ALA A 177 -6.74 -35.95 29.24
N ARG A 178 -7.06 -34.65 29.42
CA ARG A 178 -7.01 -33.98 30.74
C ARG A 178 -8.33 -33.93 31.50
N ARG A 179 -9.45 -34.34 30.88
CA ARG A 179 -10.75 -34.41 31.59
C ARG A 179 -10.92 -35.70 32.38
N LEU A 180 -10.32 -36.80 31.93
CA LEU A 180 -10.47 -38.10 32.59
C LEU A 180 -9.72 -38.20 33.94
N SER A 181 -8.64 -37.43 34.13
CA SER A 181 -7.88 -37.43 35.38
C SER A 181 -8.50 -36.58 36.49
N ALA A 182 -9.46 -35.70 36.15
CA ALA A 182 -10.17 -34.88 37.13
C ALA A 182 -11.40 -35.63 37.68
N ASP A 183 -12.14 -36.35 36.82
CA ASP A 183 -13.33 -37.11 37.24
C ASP A 183 -12.99 -38.36 38.07
N LEU A 184 -11.80 -38.96 37.89
CA LEU A 184 -11.35 -40.11 38.68
C LEU A 184 -10.79 -39.74 40.06
N ALA A 185 -10.59 -38.45 40.34
CA ALA A 185 -10.11 -37.97 41.64
C ALA A 185 -11.25 -37.63 42.61
N ASP A 186 -12.48 -37.45 42.12
CA ASP A 186 -13.63 -37.00 42.92
C ASP A 186 -14.44 -38.19 43.51
N ASP A 187 -14.28 -39.41 42.98
CA ASP A 187 -15.09 -40.58 43.35
C ASP A 187 -14.50 -41.40 44.53
N ARG A 188 -13.60 -40.82 45.33
CA ARG A 188 -12.88 -41.51 46.43
C ARG A 188 -13.06 -40.94 47.84
N LEU A 189 -14.18 -40.27 48.14
CA LEU A 189 -14.50 -39.94 49.54
C LEU A 189 -15.90 -40.46 49.94
N PRO A 190 -16.00 -41.33 50.97
CA PRO A 190 -17.24 -41.97 51.37
C PRO A 190 -18.19 -40.98 52.06
N ARG A 191 -19.48 -41.03 51.67
CA ARG A 191 -20.58 -40.35 52.35
C ARG A 191 -20.76 -40.94 53.76
N ALA A 192 -20.55 -40.13 54.80
CA ALA A 192 -20.92 -40.44 56.17
C ALA A 192 -21.43 -39.16 56.87
N GLY A 193 -22.56 -39.26 57.57
CA GLY A 193 -23.04 -38.24 58.51
C GLY A 193 -24.21 -37.40 57.99
N LEU A 194 -25.47 -37.82 58.13
CA LEU A 194 -26.30 -37.70 59.36
C LEU A 194 -26.78 -36.25 59.52
N LEU A 195 -28.00 -35.93 59.09
CA LEU A 195 -29.24 -35.93 59.91
C LEU A 195 -29.10 -35.11 61.20
N ALA A 196 -29.95 -34.07 61.31
CA ALA A 196 -30.49 -33.39 62.51
C ALA A 196 -30.53 -31.88 62.21
N ASP A 197 -31.53 -31.08 62.57
CA ASP A 197 -32.93 -31.25 63.00
C ASP A 197 -33.40 -29.80 63.24
N HIS A 198 -34.70 -29.57 63.08
CA HIS A 198 -35.48 -28.37 63.48
C HIS A 198 -35.38 -27.09 62.65
#